data_AF-A0A0G0ILM1-F1
#
_entry.id   AF-A0A0G0ILM1-F1
#
_cell.length_a   1.000
_cell.length_b   1.000
_cell.length_c   1.000
_cell.angle_alpha   90.00
_cell.angle_beta   90.00
_cell.angle_gamma   90.00
#
_symmetry.space_group_name_H-M   'P 1'
#
loop_
_entity.id
_entity.type
_entity.pdbx_description
1 polymer ?
#
loop_
_entity_poly.entity_id
_entity_poly.type
_entity_poly.pdbx_seq_one_letter_code
_entity_poly.pdbx_strand_id
1 'polypeptide(L)'
;MAKELPQVISQKEGRIDLTESEGSLFIKKRTRKLEAIQLAMLQYFFKDDFGNQIEWHGSKYSIGVPRFASWDEQNRTLQMEYCSGNNLETELKIARGTERIQFVDFSVEIFEWMRNRGFLWRDAAPRNTLIDTSSKRVILVDFERPLVLNPEGFEREDFNLLVRGNIHEEFSGFLFQEEQERVFPNIWEGNENTYIDKQSILSGRQLLLLTYLYGEQGKKVKATDLAHAQKMMSDTVTPFNVDGEPFFPLIYLEKAPTAKDYIDKVIELQNSPREVWKEILKV
;
A
#
# COMPACT_ATOMS: atom_id res chain seq x y z
N MET A 1 -29.03 2.32 -11.78
CA MET A 1 -28.14 1.59 -10.83
C MET A 1 -27.66 2.58 -9.79
N ALA A 2 -27.84 2.28 -8.51
CA ALA A 2 -27.24 3.08 -7.45
C ALA A 2 -25.71 3.01 -7.61
N LYS A 3 -25.03 4.15 -7.62
CA LYS A 3 -23.57 4.22 -7.70
C LYS A 3 -23.01 4.02 -6.29
N GLU A 4 -22.36 2.91 -6.06
CA GLU A 4 -21.75 2.58 -4.77
C GLU A 4 -20.38 3.27 -4.63
N LEU A 5 -20.01 3.61 -3.39
CA LEU A 5 -18.68 4.10 -3.08
C LEU A 5 -17.66 3.01 -3.42
N PRO A 6 -16.53 3.33 -4.07
CA PRO A 6 -15.49 2.35 -4.32
C PRO A 6 -14.99 1.83 -2.96
N GLN A 7 -14.69 0.54 -2.83
CA GLN A 7 -14.22 -0.08 -1.56
C GLN A 7 -12.84 0.43 -1.08
N VAL A 8 -12.37 1.54 -1.62
CA VAL A 8 -10.96 1.92 -1.82
C VAL A 8 -10.57 3.05 -0.88
N ILE A 9 -11.54 3.77 -0.33
CA ILE A 9 -11.28 4.99 0.44
C ILE A 9 -11.62 4.68 1.88
N SER A 10 -10.63 4.83 2.77
CA SER A 10 -10.67 4.58 4.22
C SER A 10 -12.07 4.23 4.75
N GLN A 11 -12.43 2.95 4.77
CA GLN A 11 -13.73 2.48 5.27
C GLN A 11 -13.81 2.53 6.80
N LYS A 12 -13.44 3.67 7.40
CA LYS A 12 -14.02 4.04 8.69
C LYS A 12 -15.32 4.74 8.38
N GLU A 13 -16.42 4.08 8.73
CA GLU A 13 -17.78 4.59 8.65
C GLU A 13 -17.83 6.09 9.04
N GLY A 14 -18.45 6.92 8.19
CA GLY A 14 -18.58 8.37 8.42
C GLY A 14 -17.38 9.25 8.02
N ARG A 15 -16.40 8.73 7.26
CA ARG A 15 -15.28 9.54 6.72
C ARG A 15 -15.47 10.02 5.29
N ILE A 16 -16.36 9.40 4.52
CA ILE A 16 -16.48 9.63 3.08
C ILE A 16 -17.94 9.83 2.69
N ASP A 17 -18.21 10.91 1.98
CA ASP A 17 -19.52 11.20 1.41
C ASP A 17 -19.43 11.33 -0.12
N LEU A 18 -20.41 10.78 -0.84
CA LEU A 18 -20.60 11.04 -2.27
C LEU A 18 -21.45 12.29 -2.44
N THR A 19 -20.99 13.21 -3.28
CA THR A 19 -21.73 14.44 -3.61
C THR A 19 -21.76 14.65 -5.11
N GLU A 20 -22.83 15.30 -5.60
CA GLU A 20 -22.96 15.68 -7.00
C GLU A 20 -22.94 17.21 -7.12
N SER A 21 -22.18 17.71 -8.08
CA SER A 21 -22.10 19.14 -8.38
C SER A 21 -21.91 19.32 -9.88
N GLU A 22 -22.77 20.12 -10.52
CA GLU A 22 -22.72 20.41 -11.96
C GLU A 22 -22.71 19.15 -12.85
N GLY A 23 -23.45 18.11 -12.45
CA GLY A 23 -23.51 16.82 -13.17
C GLY A 23 -22.26 15.94 -13.04
N SER A 24 -21.30 16.34 -12.21
CA SER A 24 -20.10 15.57 -11.87
C SER A 24 -20.17 15.01 -10.46
N LEU A 25 -19.66 13.80 -10.27
CA LEU A 25 -19.59 13.15 -8.96
C LEU A 25 -18.27 13.45 -8.28
N PHE A 26 -18.36 13.73 -6.99
CA PHE A 26 -17.23 14.03 -6.12
C PHE A 26 -17.30 13.21 -4.85
N ILE A 27 -16.13 12.92 -4.32
CA ILE A 27 -15.91 12.28 -3.04
C ILE A 27 -15.44 13.35 -2.07
N LYS A 28 -16.13 13.47 -0.93
CA LYS A 28 -15.71 14.28 0.22
C LYS A 28 -15.11 13.36 1.27
N LYS A 29 -13.80 13.48 1.50
CA LYS A 29 -13.06 12.70 2.50
C LYS A 29 -12.67 13.60 3.67
N ARG A 30 -13.05 13.23 4.90
CA ARG A 30 -12.52 13.87 6.11
C ARG A 30 -11.08 13.41 6.33
N THR A 31 -10.13 14.34 6.24
CA THR A 31 -8.69 14.04 6.28
C THR A 31 -7.86 15.19 6.85
N ARG A 32 -6.53 15.12 6.74
CA ARG A 32 -5.59 16.17 7.12
C ARG A 32 -5.28 17.05 5.92
N LYS A 33 -4.97 18.33 6.19
CA LYS A 33 -4.51 19.30 5.19
C LYS A 33 -3.33 18.80 4.34
N LEU A 34 -2.46 17.98 4.93
CA LEU A 34 -1.34 17.34 4.22
C LEU A 34 -1.82 16.58 2.98
N GLU A 35 -2.85 15.73 3.10
CA GLU A 35 -3.36 14.95 1.96
C GLU A 35 -3.90 15.87 0.84
N ALA A 36 -4.61 16.94 1.20
CA ALA A 36 -5.10 17.93 0.25
C ALA A 36 -3.96 18.61 -0.52
N ILE A 37 -2.90 19.02 0.18
CA ILE A 37 -1.70 19.61 -0.44
C ILE A 37 -1.03 18.61 -1.37
N GLN A 38 -0.88 17.36 -0.93
CA GLN A 38 -0.24 16.30 -1.72
C GLN A 38 -1.02 15.96 -2.98
N LEU A 39 -2.34 15.86 -2.90
CA LEU A 39 -3.18 15.62 -4.08
C LEU A 39 -3.06 16.77 -5.09
N ALA A 40 -3.11 18.02 -4.63
CA ALA A 40 -2.92 19.18 -5.50
C ALA A 40 -1.52 19.18 -6.16
N MET A 41 -0.46 18.86 -5.41
CA MET A 41 0.90 18.72 -5.96
C MET A 41 0.98 17.60 -7.00
N LEU A 42 0.35 16.45 -6.73
CA LEU A 42 0.37 15.32 -7.64
C LEU A 42 -0.29 15.65 -8.98
N GLN A 43 -1.39 16.41 -9.00
CA GLN A 43 -1.98 16.86 -10.26
C GLN A 43 -0.99 17.61 -11.17
N TYR A 44 -0.06 18.38 -10.60
CA TYR A 44 0.99 19.03 -11.38
C TYR A 44 2.06 18.03 -11.81
N PHE A 45 2.47 17.12 -10.92
CA PHE A 45 3.43 16.06 -11.24
C PHE A 45 2.97 15.15 -12.38
N PHE A 46 1.67 14.84 -12.42
CA PHE A 46 1.04 13.99 -13.42
C PHE A 46 0.65 14.72 -14.72
N LYS A 47 0.89 16.03 -14.83
CA LYS A 47 0.49 16.84 -16.01
C LYS A 47 1.27 16.50 -17.29
N ASP A 48 2.43 15.84 -17.17
CA ASP A 48 3.24 15.39 -18.31
C ASP A 48 2.86 13.95 -18.69
N ASP A 49 1.99 13.80 -19.69
CA ASP A 49 1.29 12.55 -20.01
C ASP A 49 2.18 11.41 -20.55
N PHE A 50 3.36 11.72 -21.09
CA PHE A 50 4.19 10.70 -21.75
C PHE A 50 4.89 9.74 -20.77
N GLY A 51 5.14 10.18 -19.53
CA GLY A 51 5.83 9.38 -18.50
C GLY A 51 4.93 8.68 -17.50
N ASN A 52 3.61 8.90 -17.55
CA ASN A 52 2.65 8.37 -16.58
C ASN A 52 1.85 7.23 -17.18
N GLN A 53 2.55 6.21 -17.71
CA GLN A 53 1.93 5.07 -18.34
C GLN A 53 2.64 3.77 -17.94
N ILE A 54 1.88 2.69 -17.89
CA ILE A 54 2.40 1.32 -17.81
C ILE A 54 1.84 0.48 -18.96
N GLU A 55 2.55 -0.58 -19.32
CA GLU A 55 2.07 -1.56 -20.28
C GLU A 55 1.57 -2.80 -19.55
N TRP A 56 0.27 -3.08 -19.66
CA TRP A 56 -0.36 -4.22 -19.02
C TRP A 56 -1.22 -4.97 -20.05
N HIS A 57 -0.94 -6.26 -20.26
CA HIS A 57 -1.54 -7.08 -21.32
C HIS A 57 -1.47 -6.49 -22.73
N GLY A 58 -0.32 -5.91 -23.09
CA GLY A 58 -0.13 -5.27 -24.39
C GLY A 58 -1.00 -4.03 -24.61
N SER A 59 -1.64 -3.53 -23.55
CA SER A 59 -2.37 -2.27 -23.54
C SER A 59 -1.65 -1.25 -22.68
N LYS A 60 -1.59 -0.02 -23.15
CA LYS A 60 -1.10 1.10 -22.36
C LYS A 60 -2.20 1.62 -21.45
N TYR A 61 -1.88 1.77 -20.17
CA TYR A 61 -2.75 2.37 -19.17
C TYR A 61 -2.11 3.67 -18.66
N SER A 62 -2.88 4.75 -18.60
CA SER A 62 -2.41 6.00 -17.98
C SER A 62 -2.54 5.91 -16.47
N ILE A 63 -1.50 6.29 -15.73
CA ILE A 63 -1.51 6.41 -14.27
C ILE A 63 -1.81 7.86 -13.90
N GLY A 64 -2.71 8.05 -12.94
CA GLY A 64 -3.01 9.37 -12.42
C GLY A 64 -3.63 9.33 -11.03
N VAL A 65 -4.16 10.47 -10.63
CA VAL A 65 -4.81 10.69 -9.34
C VAL A 65 -6.17 11.36 -9.56
N PRO A 66 -7.12 11.28 -8.60
CA PRO A 66 -8.37 12.01 -8.68
C PRO A 66 -8.14 13.51 -8.84
N ARG A 67 -9.00 14.17 -9.59
CA ARG A 67 -8.93 15.63 -9.68
C ARG A 67 -9.24 16.26 -8.33
N PHE A 68 -8.31 17.03 -7.77
CA PHE A 68 -8.56 17.91 -6.62
C PHE A 68 -9.62 18.94 -6.99
N ALA A 69 -10.68 19.04 -6.18
CA ALA A 69 -11.72 20.04 -6.36
C ALA A 69 -11.59 21.17 -5.34
N SER A 70 -11.52 20.86 -4.04
CA SER A 70 -11.40 21.86 -2.99
C SER A 70 -10.94 21.27 -1.65
N TRP A 71 -10.47 22.15 -0.76
CA TRP A 71 -10.18 21.84 0.64
C TRP A 71 -10.98 22.79 1.54
N ASP A 72 -11.74 22.21 2.47
CA ASP A 72 -12.46 22.91 3.53
C ASP A 72 -11.65 22.80 4.84
N GLU A 73 -10.99 23.89 5.22
CA GLU A 73 -10.18 23.95 6.45
C GLU A 73 -11.02 23.83 7.72
N GLN A 74 -12.25 24.35 7.72
CA GLN A 74 -13.11 24.35 8.91
C GLN A 74 -13.59 22.94 9.24
N ASN A 75 -14.04 22.20 8.21
CA ASN A 75 -14.54 20.85 8.36
C ASN A 75 -13.48 19.76 8.20
N ARG A 76 -12.25 20.16 7.80
CA ARG A 76 -11.13 19.27 7.46
C ARG A 76 -11.51 18.24 6.40
N THR A 77 -12.14 18.72 5.35
CA THR A 77 -12.70 17.88 4.28
C THR A 77 -12.03 18.19 2.96
N LEU A 78 -11.52 17.15 2.31
CA LEU A 78 -10.99 17.18 0.95
C LEU A 78 -12.10 16.74 -0.01
N GLN A 79 -12.40 17.57 -1.01
CA GLN A 79 -13.26 17.19 -2.12
C GLN A 79 -12.42 16.86 -3.35
N MET A 80 -12.64 15.70 -3.93
CA MET A 80 -11.96 15.21 -5.13
C MET A 80 -12.96 14.54 -6.08
N GLU A 81 -12.60 14.42 -7.36
CA GLU A 81 -13.40 13.70 -8.35
C GLU A 81 -13.65 12.24 -7.93
N TYR A 82 -14.86 11.75 -8.20
CA TYR A 82 -15.15 10.33 -8.10
C TYR A 82 -14.47 9.58 -9.23
N CYS A 83 -13.75 8.52 -8.88
CA CYS A 83 -13.09 7.66 -9.84
C CYS A 83 -13.74 6.28 -9.85
N SER A 84 -14.14 5.83 -11.04
CA SER A 84 -14.56 4.44 -11.29
C SER A 84 -13.34 3.53 -11.41
N GLY A 85 -13.59 2.23 -11.28
CA GLY A 85 -12.56 1.19 -11.44
C GLY A 85 -12.68 0.14 -10.34
N ASN A 86 -12.08 -1.02 -10.61
CA ASN A 86 -11.99 -2.08 -9.63
C ASN A 86 -10.77 -1.89 -8.75
N ASN A 87 -10.90 -2.28 -7.50
CA ASN A 87 -9.85 -2.22 -6.49
C ASN A 87 -8.87 -3.38 -6.66
N LEU A 88 -7.56 -3.12 -6.71
CA LEU A 88 -6.54 -4.17 -6.87
C LEU A 88 -6.55 -5.21 -5.74
N GLU A 89 -6.87 -4.84 -4.51
CA GLU A 89 -7.07 -5.80 -3.40
C GLU A 89 -8.18 -6.81 -3.73
N THR A 90 -9.34 -6.31 -4.16
CA THR A 90 -10.49 -7.16 -4.50
C THR A 90 -10.13 -8.10 -5.65
N GLU A 91 -9.49 -7.57 -6.69
CA GLU A 91 -9.02 -8.37 -7.83
C GLU A 91 -8.03 -9.45 -7.38
N LEU A 92 -7.03 -9.12 -6.56
CA LEU A 92 -6.09 -10.09 -6.00
C LEU A 92 -6.77 -11.13 -5.10
N LYS A 93 -7.88 -10.83 -4.44
CA LYS A 93 -8.59 -11.80 -3.59
C LYS A 93 -9.42 -12.79 -4.38
N ILE A 94 -10.06 -12.35 -5.46
CA ILE A 94 -11.00 -13.17 -6.24
C ILE A 94 -10.32 -13.89 -7.41
N ALA A 95 -9.29 -13.29 -8.02
CA ALA A 95 -8.64 -13.83 -9.20
C ALA A 95 -7.98 -15.18 -8.91
N ARG A 96 -7.96 -16.06 -9.92
CA ARG A 96 -7.35 -17.39 -9.87
C ARG A 96 -6.57 -17.67 -11.15
N GLY A 97 -5.61 -18.59 -11.08
CA GLY A 97 -4.85 -19.06 -12.25
C GLY A 97 -4.20 -17.90 -13.03
N THR A 98 -4.40 -17.89 -14.35
CA THR A 98 -3.82 -16.87 -15.24
C THR A 98 -4.23 -15.46 -14.85
N GLU A 99 -5.50 -15.21 -14.53
CA GLU A 99 -6.01 -13.88 -14.15
C GLU A 99 -5.30 -13.35 -12.89
N ARG A 100 -5.00 -14.21 -11.92
CA ARG A 100 -4.21 -13.79 -10.75
C ARG A 100 -2.82 -13.31 -11.16
N ILE A 101 -2.14 -14.06 -12.03
CA ILE A 101 -0.81 -13.71 -12.55
C ILE A 101 -0.86 -12.35 -13.26
N GLN A 102 -1.95 -12.05 -13.97
CA GLN A 102 -2.16 -10.74 -14.61
C GLN A 102 -2.09 -9.58 -13.61
N PHE A 103 -2.74 -9.69 -12.46
CA PHE A 103 -2.71 -8.65 -11.42
C PHE A 103 -1.39 -8.61 -10.64
N VAL A 104 -0.67 -9.73 -10.55
CA VAL A 104 0.71 -9.75 -10.04
C VAL A 104 1.63 -8.99 -10.98
N ASP A 105 1.55 -9.25 -12.29
CA ASP A 105 2.35 -8.55 -13.31
C ASP A 105 1.99 -7.05 -13.37
N PHE A 106 0.71 -6.70 -13.20
CA PHE A 106 0.29 -5.31 -13.01
C PHE A 106 1.02 -4.64 -11.84
N SER A 107 1.16 -5.34 -10.71
CA SER A 107 1.85 -4.81 -9.54
C SER A 107 3.33 -4.56 -9.82
N VAL A 108 3.99 -5.47 -10.55
CA VAL A 108 5.38 -5.28 -11.02
C VAL A 108 5.49 -3.97 -11.82
N GLU A 109 4.61 -3.76 -12.80
CA GLU A 109 4.61 -2.57 -13.65
C GLU A 109 4.41 -1.28 -12.84
N ILE A 110 3.53 -1.29 -11.82
CA ILE A 110 3.33 -0.14 -10.94
C ILE A 110 4.60 0.19 -10.16
N PHE A 111 5.28 -0.81 -9.58
CA PHE A 111 6.50 -0.57 -8.81
C PHE A 111 7.67 -0.14 -9.69
N GLU A 112 7.83 -0.70 -10.89
CA GLU A 112 8.82 -0.23 -11.86
C GLU A 112 8.54 1.20 -12.30
N TRP A 113 7.27 1.54 -12.56
CA TRP A 113 6.89 2.90 -12.88
C TRP A 113 7.20 3.86 -11.72
N MET A 114 6.84 3.52 -10.48
CA MET A 114 7.16 4.31 -9.29
C MET A 114 8.67 4.56 -9.16
N ARG A 115 9.48 3.51 -9.37
CA ARG A 115 10.93 3.59 -9.31
C ARG A 115 11.51 4.49 -10.41
N ASN A 116 11.15 4.24 -11.66
CA ASN A 116 11.66 4.98 -12.82
C ASN A 116 11.21 6.44 -12.82
N ARG A 117 9.98 6.70 -12.41
CA ARG A 117 9.43 8.05 -12.31
C ARG A 117 9.93 8.81 -11.09
N GLY A 118 10.56 8.09 -10.15
CA GLY A 118 11.06 8.64 -8.90
C GLY A 118 9.94 9.13 -8.00
N PHE A 119 8.86 8.35 -7.94
CA PHE A 119 7.67 8.63 -7.15
C PHE A 119 7.46 7.51 -6.14
N LEU A 120 7.65 7.80 -4.85
CA LEU A 120 7.30 6.89 -3.76
C LEU A 120 6.02 7.36 -3.06
N TRP A 121 4.97 6.61 -3.31
CA TRP A 121 3.70 6.69 -2.61
C TRP A 121 3.75 5.84 -1.34
N ARG A 122 3.97 6.47 -0.19
CA ARG A 122 4.18 5.76 1.08
C ARG A 122 2.93 5.09 1.67
N ASP A 123 1.74 5.45 1.21
CA ASP A 123 0.48 4.79 1.54
C ASP A 123 0.02 3.82 0.43
N ALA A 124 0.95 3.42 -0.45
CA ALA A 124 0.65 2.43 -1.47
C ALA A 124 0.15 1.14 -0.81
N ALA A 125 -1.04 0.74 -1.22
CA ALA A 125 -1.66 -0.53 -0.86
C ALA A 125 -2.52 -0.97 -2.05
N PRO A 126 -2.76 -2.29 -2.22
CA PRO A 126 -3.68 -2.78 -3.25
C PRO A 126 -5.05 -2.11 -3.15
N ARG A 127 -5.55 -1.88 -1.93
CA ARG A 127 -6.83 -1.22 -1.71
C ARG A 127 -6.89 0.24 -2.13
N ASN A 128 -5.76 0.89 -2.35
CA ASN A 128 -5.72 2.29 -2.75
C ASN A 128 -5.41 2.45 -4.25
N THR A 129 -5.46 1.36 -5.02
CA THR A 129 -5.18 1.33 -6.45
C THR A 129 -6.44 0.93 -7.21
N LEU A 130 -6.97 1.85 -8.02
CA LEU A 130 -8.13 1.63 -8.88
C LEU A 130 -7.69 1.33 -10.31
N ILE A 131 -8.31 0.32 -10.92
CA ILE A 131 -8.07 -0.09 -12.30
C ILE A 131 -9.38 0.06 -13.07
N ASP A 132 -9.44 1.05 -13.96
CA ASP A 132 -10.52 1.21 -14.92
C ASP A 132 -10.08 0.66 -16.28
N THR A 133 -10.44 -0.60 -16.53
CA THR A 133 -10.13 -1.28 -17.79
C THR A 133 -10.85 -0.69 -18.99
N SER A 134 -12.02 -0.07 -18.79
CA SER A 134 -12.81 0.52 -19.87
C SER A 134 -12.17 1.80 -20.41
N SER A 135 -11.65 2.64 -19.51
CA SER A 135 -10.95 3.88 -19.87
C SER A 135 -9.43 3.73 -19.95
N LYS A 136 -8.89 2.54 -19.64
CA LYS A 136 -7.45 2.23 -19.53
C LYS A 136 -6.72 3.20 -18.59
N ARG A 137 -7.28 3.40 -17.40
CA ARG A 137 -6.73 4.28 -16.38
C ARG A 137 -6.42 3.51 -15.11
N VAL A 138 -5.27 3.82 -14.51
CA VAL A 138 -4.93 3.47 -13.14
C VAL A 138 -5.00 4.72 -12.30
N ILE A 139 -5.73 4.66 -11.21
CA ILE A 139 -5.97 5.82 -10.35
C ILE A 139 -5.47 5.48 -8.95
N LEU A 140 -4.44 6.21 -8.52
CA LEU A 140 -3.87 6.10 -7.18
C LEU A 140 -4.63 7.05 -6.25
N VAL A 141 -5.04 6.56 -5.09
CA VAL A 141 -5.77 7.36 -4.09
C VAL A 141 -5.09 7.26 -2.73
N ASP A 142 -5.58 8.00 -1.74
CA ASP A 142 -5.10 7.96 -0.35
C ASP A 142 -3.63 8.41 -0.18
N PHE A 143 -3.45 9.69 0.14
CA PHE A 143 -2.13 10.33 0.28
C PHE A 143 -1.97 10.94 1.67
N GLU A 144 -2.24 10.18 2.73
CA GLU A 144 -2.17 10.66 4.12
C GLU A 144 -0.73 10.81 4.64
N ARG A 145 0.23 10.06 4.07
CA ARG A 145 1.66 10.08 4.39
C ARG A 145 2.45 10.93 3.39
N PRO A 146 3.58 11.53 3.82
CA PRO A 146 4.45 12.29 2.95
C PRO A 146 4.98 11.47 1.77
N LEU A 147 4.84 12.01 0.56
CA LEU A 147 5.43 11.48 -0.67
C LEU A 147 6.95 11.67 -0.68
N VAL A 148 7.66 10.81 -1.42
CA VAL A 148 9.07 11.06 -1.79
C VAL A 148 9.13 11.22 -3.30
N LEU A 149 9.72 12.32 -3.75
CA LEU A 149 9.94 12.61 -5.16
C LEU A 149 11.44 12.70 -5.42
N ASN A 150 11.93 11.97 -6.42
CA ASN A 150 13.28 12.09 -6.94
C ASN A 150 13.22 12.23 -8.47
N PRO A 151 13.40 13.42 -9.06
CA PRO A 151 13.25 13.61 -10.51
C PRO A 151 14.13 12.70 -11.39
N GLU A 152 15.21 12.15 -10.84
CA GLU A 152 16.15 11.26 -11.55
C GLU A 152 15.74 9.78 -11.48
N GLY A 153 14.64 9.45 -10.79
CA GLY A 153 14.27 8.07 -10.48
C GLY A 153 14.92 7.58 -9.19
N PHE A 154 14.73 6.31 -8.86
CA PHE A 154 15.42 5.66 -7.75
C PHE A 154 16.31 4.53 -8.25
N GLU A 155 17.52 4.45 -7.71
CA GLU A 155 18.33 3.24 -7.78
C GLU A 155 17.59 2.09 -7.07
N ARG A 156 17.84 0.86 -7.53
CA ARG A 156 17.08 -0.32 -7.10
C ARG A 156 17.17 -0.54 -5.59
N GLU A 157 18.37 -0.44 -5.04
CA GLU A 157 18.66 -0.71 -3.63
C GLU A 157 17.97 0.32 -2.72
N ASP A 158 18.04 1.60 -3.09
CA ASP A 158 17.38 2.69 -2.37
C ASP A 158 15.85 2.59 -2.45
N PHE A 159 15.33 2.25 -3.63
CA PHE A 159 13.89 2.01 -3.80
C PHE A 159 13.42 0.83 -2.94
N ASN A 160 14.16 -0.28 -2.95
CA ASN A 160 13.84 -1.45 -2.14
C ASN A 160 13.84 -1.10 -0.65
N LEU A 161 14.80 -0.30 -0.17
CA LEU A 161 14.82 0.16 1.23
C LEU A 161 13.58 0.98 1.59
N LEU A 162 13.15 1.86 0.68
CA LEU A 162 11.94 2.66 0.85
C LEU A 162 10.66 1.82 0.83
N VAL A 163 10.55 0.84 -0.08
CA VAL A 163 9.41 -0.07 -0.19
C VAL A 163 9.27 -0.94 1.05
N ARG A 164 10.37 -1.55 1.54
CA ARG A 164 10.39 -2.37 2.78
C ARG A 164 9.73 -1.65 3.95
N GLY A 165 10.08 -0.39 4.16
CA GLY A 165 9.64 0.37 5.33
C GLY A 165 8.22 0.90 5.26
N ASN A 166 7.66 1.05 4.05
CA ASN A 166 6.42 1.80 3.87
C ASN A 166 5.29 1.00 3.21
N ILE A 167 5.60 0.07 2.31
CA ILE A 167 4.63 -0.47 1.35
C ILE A 167 4.59 -2.01 1.40
N HIS A 168 5.72 -2.66 1.64
CA HIS A 168 5.88 -4.10 1.45
C HIS A 168 4.85 -4.94 2.23
N GLU A 169 4.62 -4.62 3.50
CA GLU A 169 3.65 -5.32 4.36
C GLU A 169 2.23 -5.30 3.76
N GLU A 170 1.78 -4.14 3.29
CA GLU A 170 0.42 -3.93 2.76
C GLU A 170 0.19 -4.74 1.47
N PHE A 171 1.18 -4.79 0.57
CA PHE A 171 1.10 -5.59 -0.65
C PHE A 171 1.27 -7.09 -0.37
N SER A 172 2.20 -7.45 0.51
CA SER A 172 2.46 -8.85 0.91
C SER A 172 1.21 -9.50 1.50
N GLY A 173 0.34 -8.71 2.16
CA GLY A 173 -0.95 -9.17 2.68
C GLY A 173 -1.91 -9.76 1.64
N PHE A 174 -1.66 -9.55 0.34
CA PHE A 174 -2.52 -10.03 -0.76
C PHE A 174 -1.77 -10.80 -1.85
N LEU A 175 -0.46 -10.99 -1.69
CA LEU A 175 0.43 -11.71 -2.62
C LEU A 175 0.96 -12.97 -1.93
N PHE A 176 0.87 -14.13 -2.59
CA PHE A 176 1.53 -15.34 -2.12
C PHE A 176 3.05 -15.18 -2.16
N GLN A 177 3.79 -16.03 -1.45
CA GLN A 177 5.24 -15.93 -1.31
C GLN A 177 5.96 -15.82 -2.67
N GLU A 178 5.60 -16.67 -3.63
CA GLU A 178 6.19 -16.70 -4.96
C GLU A 178 5.86 -15.44 -5.78
N GLU A 179 4.74 -14.79 -5.48
CA GLU A 179 4.30 -13.56 -6.13
C GLU A 179 5.00 -12.34 -5.52
N GLN A 180 5.25 -12.35 -4.22
CA GLN A 180 6.06 -11.33 -3.55
C GLN A 180 7.47 -11.30 -4.14
N GLU A 181 8.08 -12.46 -4.40
CA GLU A 181 9.41 -12.54 -5.04
C GLU A 181 9.40 -11.95 -6.46
N ARG A 182 8.29 -12.07 -7.19
CA ARG A 182 8.12 -11.46 -8.51
C ARG A 182 7.95 -9.94 -8.45
N VAL A 183 7.11 -9.47 -7.52
CA VAL A 183 6.81 -8.03 -7.37
C VAL A 183 7.97 -7.27 -6.72
N PHE A 184 8.68 -7.92 -5.80
CA PHE A 184 9.72 -7.34 -4.97
C PHE A 184 11.03 -8.15 -5.02
N PRO A 185 11.66 -8.27 -6.20
CA PRO A 185 12.89 -9.04 -6.34
C PRO A 185 13.99 -8.44 -5.47
N ASN A 186 14.69 -9.30 -4.75
CA ASN A 186 15.84 -8.95 -3.89
C ASN A 186 15.50 -7.87 -2.85
N ILE A 187 14.24 -7.78 -2.42
CA ILE A 187 13.81 -6.78 -1.44
C ILE A 187 14.37 -7.00 -0.06
N TRP A 188 15.15 -8.05 0.20
CA TRP A 188 15.83 -8.22 1.49
C TRP A 188 17.35 -8.06 1.38
N GLU A 189 17.89 -7.96 0.16
CA GLU A 189 19.33 -7.94 -0.08
C GLU A 189 19.96 -6.56 0.16
N GLY A 190 21.27 -6.54 0.40
CA GLY A 190 22.06 -5.32 0.61
C GLY A 190 21.92 -4.69 2.00
N ASN A 191 22.60 -3.56 2.19
CA ASN A 191 22.51 -2.71 3.39
C ASN A 191 23.06 -3.29 4.71
N GLU A 192 23.89 -4.34 4.66
CA GLU A 192 24.44 -5.02 5.85
C GLU A 192 25.21 -4.09 6.80
N ASN A 193 25.87 -3.07 6.24
CA ASN A 193 26.66 -2.09 6.98
C ASN A 193 25.97 -0.72 7.09
N THR A 194 24.68 -0.64 6.72
CA THR A 194 23.91 0.61 6.70
C THR A 194 23.22 0.86 8.03
N TYR A 195 23.17 2.12 8.45
CA TYR A 195 22.41 2.57 9.62
C TYR A 195 21.33 3.55 9.20
N ILE A 196 20.14 3.39 9.77
CA ILE A 196 18.95 4.19 9.49
C ILE A 196 18.64 5.03 10.72
N ASP A 197 18.32 6.30 10.53
CA ASP A 197 17.90 7.15 11.63
C ASP A 197 16.55 6.69 12.18
N LYS A 198 16.46 6.44 13.50
CA LYS A 198 15.22 5.94 14.14
C LYS A 198 14.02 6.84 13.86
N GLN A 199 14.25 8.14 13.67
CA GLN A 199 13.22 9.15 13.37
C GLN A 199 12.64 9.04 11.95
N SER A 200 13.35 8.40 11.00
CA SER A 200 12.84 8.18 9.65
C SER A 200 11.92 6.96 9.55
N ILE A 201 11.85 6.12 10.60
CA ILE A 201 10.95 4.97 10.69
C ILE A 201 9.58 5.47 11.14
N LEU A 202 8.65 5.62 10.18
CA LEU A 202 7.34 6.21 10.44
C LEU A 202 6.35 5.23 11.10
N SER A 203 6.59 3.92 10.98
CA SER A 203 5.69 2.89 11.51
C SER A 203 5.94 2.63 12.99
N GLY A 204 4.96 2.97 13.84
CA GLY A 204 4.99 2.64 15.26
C GLY A 204 5.04 1.13 15.52
N ARG A 205 4.42 0.30 14.66
CA ARG A 205 4.46 -1.16 14.76
C ARG A 205 5.88 -1.69 14.53
N GLN A 206 6.58 -1.19 13.52
CA GLN A 206 7.98 -1.56 13.25
C GLN A 206 8.90 -1.19 14.41
N LEU A 207 8.74 0.02 14.98
CA LEU A 207 9.53 0.46 16.13
C LEU A 207 9.26 -0.41 17.37
N LEU A 208 8.00 -0.75 17.64
CA LEU A 208 7.63 -1.63 18.75
C LEU A 208 8.25 -3.02 18.58
N LEU A 209 8.18 -3.60 17.39
CA LEU A 209 8.74 -4.91 17.12
C LEU A 209 10.26 -4.94 17.23
N LEU A 210 10.90 -3.90 16.69
CA LEU A 210 12.34 -3.73 16.77
C LEU A 210 12.80 -3.63 18.24
N THR A 211 12.08 -2.86 19.07
CA THR A 211 12.35 -2.79 20.52
C THR A 211 12.12 -4.15 21.19
N TYR A 212 11.10 -4.90 20.80
CA TYR A 212 10.85 -6.23 21.34
C TYR A 212 12.00 -7.21 21.05
N LEU A 213 12.49 -7.24 19.80
CA LEU A 213 13.52 -8.19 19.35
C LEU A 213 14.93 -7.83 19.84
N TYR A 214 15.26 -6.54 19.87
CA TYR A 214 16.66 -6.08 20.05
C TYR A 214 16.84 -5.12 21.21
N GLY A 215 15.79 -4.83 21.97
CA GLY A 215 15.78 -3.80 23.01
C GLY A 215 15.77 -2.38 22.44
N GLU A 216 15.82 -1.39 23.33
CA GLU A 216 15.82 0.02 22.95
C GLU A 216 17.03 0.38 22.09
N GLN A 217 16.75 0.70 20.83
CA GLN A 217 17.74 1.20 19.89
C GLN A 217 18.01 2.68 20.14
N GLY A 218 19.27 3.09 19.93
CA GLY A 218 19.70 4.48 19.97
C GLY A 218 19.12 5.34 18.84
N LYS A 219 19.77 6.45 18.52
CA LYS A 219 19.32 7.33 17.41
C LYS A 219 19.40 6.67 16.03
N LYS A 220 20.24 5.65 15.91
CA LYS A 220 20.48 4.90 14.67
C LYS A 220 20.19 3.42 14.91
N VAL A 221 19.59 2.79 13.91
CA VAL A 221 19.22 1.37 13.87
C VAL A 221 20.01 0.70 12.76
N LYS A 222 20.53 -0.51 12.97
CA LYS A 222 21.13 -1.28 11.87
C LYS A 222 20.06 -1.66 10.86
N ALA A 223 20.34 -1.47 9.58
CA ALA A 223 19.37 -1.80 8.53
C ALA A 223 19.01 -3.29 8.52
N THR A 224 19.94 -4.18 8.91
CA THR A 224 19.69 -5.63 9.07
C THR A 224 18.65 -5.94 10.14
N ASP A 225 18.71 -5.25 11.27
CA ASP A 225 17.81 -5.50 12.41
C ASP A 225 16.40 -5.02 12.05
N LEU A 226 16.31 -3.87 11.39
CA LEU A 226 15.05 -3.35 10.85
C LEU A 226 14.48 -4.25 9.75
N ALA A 227 15.31 -4.73 8.83
CA ALA A 227 14.90 -5.64 7.77
C ALA A 227 14.36 -6.96 8.33
N HIS A 228 14.98 -7.52 9.38
CA HIS A 228 14.45 -8.71 10.05
C HIS A 228 13.07 -8.45 10.66
N ALA A 229 12.87 -7.33 11.37
CA ALA A 229 11.56 -6.98 11.92
C ALA A 229 10.50 -6.80 10.82
N GLN A 230 10.83 -6.12 9.73
CA GLN A 230 9.93 -5.90 8.58
C GLN A 230 9.59 -7.21 7.84
N LYS A 231 10.58 -8.09 7.68
CA LYS A 231 10.38 -9.41 7.09
C LYS A 231 9.42 -10.23 7.93
N MET A 232 9.62 -10.26 9.24
CA MET A 232 8.72 -10.98 10.15
C MET A 232 7.28 -10.46 10.11
N MET A 233 7.08 -9.14 10.00
CA MET A 233 5.74 -8.57 9.78
C MET A 233 5.15 -9.03 8.45
N SER A 234 5.95 -8.99 7.37
CA SER A 234 5.52 -9.39 6.01
C SER A 234 5.17 -10.89 5.94
N ASP A 235 6.01 -11.75 6.50
CA ASP A 235 5.80 -13.20 6.54
C ASP A 235 4.53 -13.58 7.32
N THR A 236 4.14 -12.75 8.29
CA THR A 236 2.93 -12.95 9.11
C THR A 236 1.65 -12.56 8.39
N VAL A 237 1.71 -11.55 7.52
CA VAL A 237 0.55 -11.11 6.74
C VAL A 237 0.39 -11.89 5.42
N THR A 238 1.43 -12.59 4.99
CA THR A 238 1.48 -13.35 3.73
C THR A 238 0.36 -14.39 3.65
N PRO A 239 -0.48 -14.36 2.60
CA PRO A 239 -1.49 -15.37 2.33
C PRO A 239 -0.93 -16.78 2.16
N PHE A 240 -1.75 -17.76 2.52
CA PHE A 240 -1.48 -19.17 2.27
C PHE A 240 -2.79 -19.93 2.05
N ASN A 241 -2.72 -21.12 1.46
CA ASN A 241 -3.92 -21.91 1.19
C ASN A 241 -4.27 -22.78 2.40
N VAL A 242 -5.56 -22.80 2.74
CA VAL A 242 -6.13 -23.73 3.72
C VAL A 242 -7.34 -24.40 3.08
N ASP A 243 -7.31 -25.73 3.00
CA ASP A 243 -8.35 -26.53 2.34
C ASP A 243 -8.62 -26.12 0.88
N GLY A 244 -7.57 -25.67 0.18
CA GLY A 244 -7.66 -25.24 -1.22
C GLY A 244 -8.11 -23.79 -1.42
N GLU A 245 -8.47 -23.07 -0.36
CA GLU A 245 -8.86 -21.66 -0.44
C GLU A 245 -7.80 -20.72 0.14
N PRO A 246 -7.58 -19.54 -0.47
CA PRO A 246 -6.69 -18.53 0.08
C PRO A 246 -7.17 -18.01 1.44
N PHE A 247 -6.29 -18.02 2.42
CA PHE A 247 -6.44 -17.36 3.71
C PHE A 247 -5.54 -16.13 3.76
N PHE A 248 -6.11 -14.98 4.17
CA PHE A 248 -5.43 -13.68 4.21
C PHE A 248 -5.29 -13.23 5.68
N PRO A 249 -4.17 -13.51 6.36
CA PRO A 249 -3.98 -13.18 7.78
C PRO A 249 -4.15 -11.70 8.10
N LEU A 250 -3.73 -10.81 7.18
CA LEU A 250 -3.82 -9.36 7.34
C LEU A 250 -5.22 -8.89 7.74
N ILE A 251 -6.28 -9.46 7.14
CA ILE A 251 -7.68 -9.11 7.40
C ILE A 251 -8.06 -9.26 8.89
N TYR A 252 -7.44 -10.22 9.57
CA TYR A 252 -7.69 -10.50 10.98
C TYR A 252 -6.74 -9.73 11.88
N LEU A 253 -5.48 -9.58 11.47
CA LEU A 253 -4.47 -8.80 12.18
C LEU A 253 -4.83 -7.30 12.25
N GLU A 254 -5.43 -6.75 11.19
CA GLU A 254 -5.87 -5.35 11.16
C GLU A 254 -6.96 -5.03 12.18
N LYS A 255 -7.66 -6.05 12.71
CA LYS A 255 -8.65 -5.89 13.79
C LYS A 255 -8.01 -5.68 15.16
N ALA A 256 -6.68 -5.79 15.28
CA ALA A 256 -5.96 -5.52 16.52
C ALA A 256 -6.22 -4.07 17.00
N PRO A 257 -6.70 -3.88 18.24
CA PRO A 257 -7.08 -2.55 18.75
C PRO A 257 -5.91 -1.57 18.83
N THR A 258 -4.72 -2.08 19.15
CA THR A 258 -3.51 -1.28 19.32
C THR A 258 -2.34 -1.84 18.52
N ALA A 259 -1.31 -1.02 18.31
CA ALA A 259 -0.06 -1.48 17.73
C ALA A 259 0.63 -2.55 18.59
N LYS A 260 0.44 -2.52 19.92
CA LYS A 260 0.96 -3.56 20.81
C LYS A 260 0.24 -4.89 20.59
N ASP A 261 -1.09 -4.89 20.55
CA ASP A 261 -1.87 -6.11 20.31
C ASP A 261 -1.53 -6.75 18.96
N TYR A 262 -1.30 -5.91 17.95
CA TYR A 262 -0.82 -6.35 16.63
C TYR A 262 0.52 -7.08 16.75
N ILE A 263 1.49 -6.47 17.45
CA ILE A 263 2.82 -7.04 17.62
C ILE A 263 2.81 -8.31 18.48
N ASP A 264 2.04 -8.34 19.57
CA ASP A 264 1.89 -9.55 20.39
C ASP A 264 1.35 -10.70 19.52
N LYS A 265 0.38 -10.43 18.63
CA LYS A 265 -0.16 -11.42 17.70
C LYS A 265 0.87 -11.84 16.64
N VAL A 266 1.66 -10.92 16.10
CA VAL A 266 2.75 -11.25 15.17
C VAL A 266 3.73 -12.21 15.81
N ILE A 267 4.14 -11.95 17.05
CA ILE A 267 5.06 -12.82 17.80
C ILE A 267 4.43 -14.19 18.07
N GLU A 268 3.16 -14.24 18.47
CA GLU A 268 2.45 -15.50 18.70
C GLU A 268 2.41 -16.37 17.43
N LEU A 269 2.09 -15.76 16.28
CA LEU A 269 2.02 -16.46 14.99
C LEU A 269 3.39 -16.96 14.53
N GLN A 270 4.44 -16.15 14.67
CA GLN A 270 5.81 -16.52 14.30
C GLN A 270 6.39 -17.66 15.14
N ASN A 271 5.87 -17.86 16.35
CA ASN A 271 6.24 -18.98 17.22
C ASN A 271 5.31 -20.20 17.06
N SER A 272 4.36 -20.16 16.13
CA SER A 272 3.34 -21.19 15.93
C SER A 272 3.36 -21.74 14.51
N PRO A 273 3.11 -23.05 14.30
CA PRO A 273 2.93 -23.60 12.96
C PRO A 273 1.79 -22.91 12.21
N ARG A 274 1.92 -22.70 10.88
CA ARG A 274 0.91 -21.97 10.07
C ARG A 274 -0.47 -22.62 10.10
N GLU A 275 -0.53 -23.92 10.34
CA GLU A 275 -1.75 -24.73 10.39
C GLU A 275 -2.71 -24.28 11.51
N VAL A 276 -2.18 -23.75 12.62
CA VAL A 276 -2.99 -23.28 13.76
C VAL A 276 -3.30 -21.78 13.72
N TRP A 277 -2.82 -21.06 12.70
CA TRP A 277 -2.97 -19.60 12.65
C TRP A 277 -4.43 -19.13 12.56
N LYS A 278 -5.32 -19.90 11.92
CA LYS A 278 -6.76 -19.61 11.90
C LYS A 278 -7.36 -19.58 13.31
N GLU A 279 -6.98 -20.54 14.16
CA GLU A 279 -7.43 -20.63 15.54
C GLU A 279 -6.89 -19.45 16.37
N ILE A 280 -5.60 -19.14 16.21
CA ILE A 280 -4.94 -18.01 16.88
C ILE A 280 -5.58 -16.67 16.50
N LEU A 281 -5.98 -16.52 15.22
CA LEU A 281 -6.66 -15.34 14.69
C LEU A 281 -8.17 -15.33 14.94
N LYS A 282 -8.71 -16.38 15.61
CA LYS A 282 -10.12 -16.54 15.97
C LYS A 282 -11.05 -16.47 14.76
N VAL A 283 -10.69 -17.20 13.71
CA VAL A 283 -11.44 -17.34 12.46
C VAL A 283 -12.38 -18.52 12.50
#